data_AF-A0A327JDK4-F1
#
_entry.id   AF-A0A327JDK4-F1
#
_cell.length_a   1.000
_cell.length_b   1.000
_cell.length_c   1.000
_cell.angle_alpha   90.00
_cell.angle_beta   90.00
_cell.angle_gamma   90.00
#
_symmetry.space_group_name_H-M   'P 1'
#
loop_
_entity.id
_entity.type
_entity.pdbx_description
1 polymer ?
#
loop_
_entity_poly.entity_id
_entity_poly.type
_entity_poly.pdbx_seq_one_letter_code
_entity_poly.pdbx_strand_id
1 'polypeptide(L)'
;MAKTNEEIIAEMQQVVNQMVLDDLEENPDCANEYFDCDCCGKNKSLAGSIQYGEYRLCNDCVLLAETGFALGKFSDIQSLIDAMEDSRLEEVCQFIKDEETRAKQMEN
;
A
#
# COMPACT_ATOMS: atom_id res chain seq x y z
N MET A 1 10.91 -11.81 27.21
CA MET A 1 11.16 -12.74 26.10
C MET A 1 11.07 -11.93 24.82
N ALA A 2 11.95 -12.15 23.85
CA ALA A 2 11.79 -11.50 22.54
C ALA A 2 10.60 -12.13 21.82
N LYS A 3 9.76 -11.32 21.18
CA LYS A 3 8.65 -11.81 20.36
C LYS A 3 9.20 -12.59 19.17
N THR A 4 8.50 -13.64 18.76
CA THR A 4 8.78 -14.37 17.52
C THR A 4 8.41 -13.51 16.31
N ASN A 5 8.97 -13.83 15.14
CA ASN A 5 8.62 -13.12 13.90
C ASN A 5 7.13 -13.27 13.57
N GLU A 6 6.53 -14.42 13.85
CA GLU A 6 5.10 -14.68 13.62
C GLU A 6 4.21 -13.80 14.51
N GLU A 7 4.58 -13.65 15.79
CA GLU A 7 3.88 -12.73 16.70
C GLU A 7 4.00 -11.27 16.24
N ILE A 8 5.18 -10.85 15.77
CA ILE A 8 5.40 -9.50 15.23
C ILE A 8 4.50 -9.27 14.01
N ILE A 9 4.47 -10.21 13.07
CA ILE A 9 3.65 -10.11 11.85
C ILE A 9 2.16 -10.02 12.22
N ALA A 10 1.68 -10.86 13.15
CA ALA A 10 0.29 -10.86 13.57
C ALA A 10 -0.10 -9.53 14.26
N GLU A 11 0.79 -8.96 15.07
CA GLU A 11 0.58 -7.65 15.69
C GLU A 11 0.52 -6.53 14.66
N MET A 12 1.44 -6.50 13.68
CA MET A 12 1.42 -5.46 12.64
C MET A 12 0.17 -5.55 11.77
N GLN A 13 -0.31 -6.77 11.47
CA GLN A 13 -1.60 -6.96 10.79
C GLN A 13 -2.76 -6.35 11.58
N GLN A 14 -2.81 -6.58 12.90
CA GLN A 14 -3.86 -6.01 13.75
C GLN A 14 -3.79 -4.49 13.80
N VAL A 15 -2.59 -3.91 13.94
CA VAL A 15 -2.39 -2.46 13.97
C VAL A 15 -2.88 -1.82 12.68
N VAL A 16 -2.43 -2.30 11.52
CA VAL A 16 -2.82 -1.71 10.22
C VAL A 16 -4.31 -1.91 9.93
N ASN A 17 -4.89 -3.05 10.30
CA ASN A 17 -6.33 -3.25 10.18
C ASN A 17 -7.11 -2.26 11.06
N GLN A 18 -6.62 -2.00 12.27
CA GLN A 18 -7.26 -1.02 13.16
C GLN A 18 -7.16 0.40 12.59
N MET A 19 -6.04 0.77 11.97
CA MET A 19 -5.89 2.07 11.31
C MET A 19 -6.94 2.30 10.22
N VAL A 20 -7.26 1.26 9.43
CA VAL A 20 -8.35 1.34 8.44
C VAL A 20 -9.69 1.58 9.12
N LEU A 21 -9.98 0.88 10.22
CA LEU A 21 -11.24 1.05 10.96
C LEU A 21 -11.36 2.44 11.59
N ASP A 22 -10.28 2.93 12.18
CA ASP A 22 -10.22 4.26 12.81
C ASP A 22 -10.45 5.36 11.75
N ASP A 23 -9.76 5.28 10.60
CA ASP A 23 -9.96 6.23 9.50
C ASP A 23 -11.40 6.21 8.95
N LEU A 24 -12.02 5.04 8.87
CA LEU A 24 -13.41 4.89 8.43
C LEU A 24 -14.42 5.40 9.46
N GLU A 25 -14.12 5.29 10.76
CA GLU A 25 -14.93 5.85 11.83
C GLU A 25 -14.84 7.38 11.85
N GLU A 26 -13.63 7.93 11.68
CA GLU A 26 -13.39 9.37 11.69
C GLU A 26 -13.86 10.06 10.40
N ASN A 27 -13.62 9.43 9.24
CA ASN A 27 -13.99 9.94 7.92
C ASN A 27 -14.45 8.80 7.00
N PRO A 28 -15.75 8.43 7.00
CA PRO A 28 -16.28 7.39 6.13
C PRO A 28 -16.06 7.62 4.62
N ASP A 29 -15.87 8.87 4.19
CA ASP A 29 -15.65 9.20 2.78
C ASP A 29 -14.32 8.65 2.27
N CYS A 30 -13.33 8.43 3.15
CA CYS A 30 -12.04 7.87 2.76
C CYS A 30 -12.16 6.47 2.12
N ALA A 31 -13.24 5.74 2.39
CA ALA A 31 -13.58 4.47 1.73
C ALA A 31 -13.73 4.61 0.20
N ASN A 32 -14.14 5.79 -0.26
CA ASN A 32 -14.47 6.08 -1.65
C ASN A 32 -13.53 7.12 -2.28
N GLU A 33 -12.58 7.64 -1.53
CA GLU A 33 -11.49 8.47 -2.06
C GLU A 33 -10.31 7.58 -2.40
N TYR A 34 -9.92 7.56 -3.68
CA TYR A 34 -8.89 6.68 -4.20
C TYR A 34 -7.65 7.43 -4.63
N PHE A 35 -6.50 6.76 -4.52
CA PHE A 35 -5.21 7.26 -4.97
C PHE A 35 -4.36 6.10 -5.50
N ASP A 36 -3.33 6.42 -6.27
CA ASP A 36 -2.35 5.44 -6.74
C ASP A 36 -1.21 5.36 -5.72
N CYS A 37 -1.00 4.16 -5.17
CA CYS A 37 0.02 3.94 -4.15
C CYS A 37 1.43 4.17 -4.71
N ASP A 38 2.23 5.00 -4.04
CA ASP A 38 3.60 5.29 -4.47
C ASP A 38 4.54 4.06 -4.36
N CYS A 39 4.15 3.05 -3.58
CA CYS A 39 4.95 1.84 -3.38
C CYS A 39 4.58 0.70 -4.35
N CYS A 40 3.30 0.48 -4.64
CA CYS A 40 2.87 -0.67 -5.45
C CYS A 40 2.16 -0.29 -6.75
N GLY A 41 1.91 1.00 -7.00
CA GLY A 41 1.23 1.49 -8.21
C GLY A 41 -0.28 1.21 -8.27
N LYS A 42 -0.83 0.45 -7.31
CA LYS A 42 -2.25 0.10 -7.30
C LYS A 42 -3.11 1.27 -6.87
N ASN A 43 -4.24 1.44 -7.55
CA ASN A 43 -5.31 2.33 -7.12
C ASN A 43 -6.05 1.72 -5.92
N LYS A 44 -6.02 2.43 -4.78
CA LYS A 44 -6.57 1.97 -3.50
C LYS A 44 -7.27 3.12 -2.78
N SER A 45 -8.17 2.78 -1.86
CA SER A 45 -8.83 3.76 -1.00
C SER A 45 -7.82 4.41 -0.04
N LEU A 46 -8.09 5.66 0.35
CA LEU A 46 -7.31 6.41 1.34
C LEU A 46 -7.40 5.83 2.76
N ALA A 47 -8.38 4.97 3.04
CA ALA A 47 -8.55 4.34 4.36
C ALA A 47 -7.32 3.50 4.73
N GLY A 48 -6.70 3.82 5.87
CA GLY A 48 -5.47 3.20 6.36
C GLY A 48 -4.23 3.54 5.53
N SER A 49 -4.29 4.57 4.68
CA SER A 49 -3.12 5.05 3.93
C SER A 49 -2.25 5.95 4.81
N ILE A 50 -0.92 5.84 4.67
CA ILE A 50 0.03 6.62 5.47
C ILE A 50 1.02 7.34 4.57
N GLN A 51 1.36 8.57 4.98
CA GLN A 51 2.37 9.40 4.35
C GLN A 51 3.72 9.19 5.04
N TYR A 52 4.70 8.64 4.32
CA TYR A 52 6.10 8.53 4.72
C TYR A 52 6.94 9.53 3.90
N GLY A 53 7.17 10.71 4.46
CA GLY A 53 7.83 11.79 3.73
C GLY A 53 7.02 12.17 2.49
N GLU A 54 7.60 12.03 1.31
CA GLU A 54 6.94 12.33 0.03
C GLU A 54 6.06 11.16 -0.48
N TYR A 55 6.18 9.96 0.08
CA TYR A 55 5.50 8.75 -0.39
C TYR A 55 4.21 8.47 0.39
N ARG A 56 3.08 8.31 -0.31
CA ARG A 56 1.84 7.79 0.25
C ARG A 56 1.69 6.31 -0.07
N LEU A 57 1.56 5.51 0.98
CA LEU A 57 1.40 4.06 0.88
C LEU A 57 -0.05 3.65 1.19
N CYS A 58 -0.58 2.71 0.41
CA CYS A 58 -1.84 2.05 0.76
C CYS A 58 -1.66 1.13 1.98
N ASN A 59 -2.76 0.78 2.64
CA ASN A 59 -2.78 -0.06 3.84
C ASN A 59 -1.93 -1.36 3.68
N ASP A 60 -1.97 -2.01 2.51
CA ASP A 60 -1.18 -3.22 2.24
C ASP A 60 0.33 -2.94 2.27
N CYS A 61 0.76 -1.81 1.69
CA CYS A 61 2.16 -1.40 1.68
C CYS A 61 2.61 -0.85 3.04
N VAL A 62 1.72 -0.21 3.80
CA VAL A 62 1.95 0.17 5.20
C VAL A 62 2.26 -1.07 6.02
N LEU A 63 1.48 -2.16 5.86
CA LEU A 63 1.75 -3.42 6.54
C LEU A 63 3.14 -3.98 6.20
N LEU A 64 3.55 -3.94 4.93
CA LEU A 64 4.90 -4.36 4.52
C LEU A 64 5.98 -3.49 5.15
N ALA A 65 5.78 -2.17 5.19
CA ALA A 65 6.71 -1.22 5.80
C ALA A 65 6.87 -1.48 7.29
N GLU A 66 5.77 -1.45 8.06
CA GLU A 66 5.79 -1.62 9.51
C GLU A 66 6.33 -3.00 9.92
N THR A 67 5.92 -4.06 9.21
CA THR A 67 6.46 -5.41 9.44
C THR A 67 7.95 -5.47 9.10
N GLY A 68 8.37 -4.86 7.99
CA GLY A 68 9.76 -4.80 7.58
C GLY A 68 10.64 -4.04 8.57
N PHE A 69 10.16 -2.93 9.10
CA PHE A 69 10.84 -2.17 10.16
C PHE A 69 10.93 -2.97 11.46
N ALA A 70 9.84 -3.57 11.90
CA ALA A 70 9.80 -4.38 13.12
C ALA A 70 10.71 -5.62 13.05
N LEU A 71 10.86 -6.22 11.87
CA LEU A 71 11.76 -7.36 11.62
C LEU A 71 13.20 -6.94 11.25
N GLY A 72 13.49 -5.64 11.16
CA GLY A 72 14.81 -5.13 10.76
C GLY A 72 15.21 -5.50 9.33
N LYS A 73 14.23 -5.70 8.43
CA LYS A 73 14.45 -5.98 7.00
C LYS A 73 14.74 -4.73 6.18
N PHE A 74 14.18 -3.60 6.61
CA PHE A 74 14.41 -2.28 6.01
C PHE A 74 14.77 -1.29 7.12
N SER A 75 15.62 -0.30 6.81
CA SER A 75 16.00 0.77 7.73
C SER A 75 15.19 2.04 7.55
N ASP A 76 14.62 2.21 6.35
CA ASP A 76 13.93 3.42 5.92
C ASP A 76 12.93 3.07 4.81
N ILE A 77 12.02 4.02 4.54
CA ILE A 77 10.99 3.84 3.52
C ILE A 77 11.58 3.74 2.12
N GLN A 78 12.68 4.45 1.83
CA GLN A 78 13.31 4.44 0.51
C GLN A 78 13.75 3.03 0.12
N SER A 79 14.31 2.28 1.06
CA SER A 79 14.71 0.88 0.86
C SER A 79 13.54 -0.02 0.45
N LEU A 80 12.34 0.24 0.98
CA LEU A 80 11.13 -0.48 0.56
C LEU A 80 10.67 -0.04 -0.83
N ILE A 81 10.65 1.26 -1.10
CA ILE A 81 10.27 1.80 -2.42
C ILE A 81 11.18 1.22 -3.51
N ASP A 82 12.49 1.26 -3.31
CA ASP A 82 13.47 0.73 -4.25
C ASP A 82 13.28 -0.78 -4.45
N ALA A 83 12.94 -1.53 -3.40
CA ALA A 83 12.69 -2.97 -3.49
C ALA A 83 11.37 -3.32 -4.21
N MET A 84 10.43 -2.38 -4.28
CA MET A 84 9.09 -2.57 -4.87
C MET A 84 8.95 -1.95 -6.27
N GLU A 85 9.95 -1.22 -6.76
CA GLU A 85 9.86 -0.46 -8.02
C GLU A 85 9.53 -1.34 -9.23
N ASP A 86 10.08 -2.56 -9.31
CA ASP A 86 9.75 -3.50 -10.39
C ASP A 86 8.25 -3.88 -10.36
N SER A 87 7.72 -4.21 -9.19
CA SER A 87 6.29 -4.55 -9.02
C SER A 87 5.38 -3.35 -9.32
N ARG A 88 5.79 -2.15 -8.90
CA ARG A 88 5.08 -0.91 -9.22
C ARG A 88 5.08 -0.65 -10.72
N LEU A 89 6.21 -0.82 -11.40
CA LEU A 89 6.32 -0.64 -12.84
C LEU A 89 5.42 -1.63 -13.59
N GLU A 90 5.37 -2.90 -13.15
CA GLU A 90 4.48 -3.92 -13.73
C GLU A 90 3.01 -3.51 -13.63
N GLU A 91 2.57 -3.01 -12.47
CA GLU A 91 1.20 -2.55 -12.26
C GLU A 91 0.85 -1.36 -13.19
N VAL A 92 1.73 -0.36 -13.27
CA VAL A 92 1.54 0.80 -14.15
C VAL A 92 1.51 0.39 -15.62
N CYS A 93 2.41 -0.53 -16.03
CA CYS A 93 2.40 -1.08 -17.39
C CYS A 93 1.09 -1.82 -17.70
N GLN A 94 0.56 -2.56 -16.73
CA GLN A 94 -0.69 -3.30 -16.89
C GLN A 94 -1.87 -2.33 -17.05
N PHE A 95 -1.94 -1.29 -16.23
CA PHE A 95 -2.95 -0.24 -16.33
C PHE A 95 -2.98 0.39 -17.74
N ILE A 96 -1.82 0.75 -18.29
CA ILE A 96 -1.75 1.34 -19.64
C ILE A 96 -2.30 0.38 -20.69
N LYS A 97 -1.95 -0.91 -20.63
CA LYS A 97 -2.45 -1.92 -21.57
C LYS A 97 -3.97 -2.10 -21.47
N ASP A 98 -4.51 -2.04 -20.26
CA ASP A 98 -5.95 -2.17 -20.03
C ASP A 98 -6.72 -0.96 -20.57
N GLU A 99 -6.20 0.26 -20.38
CA GLU A 99 -6.76 1.48 -20.96
C GLU A 99 -6.73 1.46 -22.50
N GLU A 100 -5.61 1.06 -23.10
CA GLU A 100 -5.53 0.90 -24.56
C GLU A 100 -6.54 -0.12 -25.09
N THR A 101 -6.75 -1.21 -24.33
CA THR A 101 -7.72 -2.25 -24.70
C THR A 101 -9.15 -1.73 -24.61
N ARG A 102 -9.49 -1.01 -23.54
CA ARG A 102 -10.79 -0.36 -23.38
C ARG A 102 -11.06 0.66 -24.49
N ALA A 103 -10.09 1.49 -24.83
CA ALA A 103 -10.21 2.47 -25.91
C ALA A 103 -10.53 1.78 -27.25
N LYS A 104 -9.80 0.72 -27.62
CA LYS A 104 -10.05 -0.06 -28.83
C LYS A 104 -11.44 -0.73 -28.86
N GLN A 105 -11.97 -1.13 -27.70
CA GLN A 105 -13.31 -1.72 -27.60
C GLN A 105 -14.43 -0.70 -27.76
N MET A 106 -14.20 0.57 -27.41
CA MET A 106 -15.19 1.65 -27.58
C MET A 106 -15.23 2.21 -29.02
N GLU A 107 -14.19 1.96 -29.82
CA GLU A 107 -14.10 2.37 -31.22
C GLU A 107 -14.77 1.39 -32.21
N ASN A 108 -15.14 0.19 -31.75
CA ASN A 108 -15.81 -0.87 -32.54
C ASN A 108 -17.32 -0.98 -32.21
#